data_AF-A0A518K387-F1
#
_entry.id   AF-A0A518K387-F1
#
_cell.length_a   1.000
_cell.length_b   1.000
_cell.length_c   1.000
_cell.angle_alpha   90.00
_cell.angle_beta   90.00
_cell.angle_gamma   90.00
#
_symmetry.space_group_name_H-M   'P 1'
#
loop_
_entity.id
_entity.type
_entity.pdbx_description
1 polymer ?
#
loop_
_entity_poly.entity_id
_entity_poly.type
_entity_poly.pdbx_seq_one_letter_code
_entity_poly.pdbx_strand_id
1 'polypeptide(L)'
;MSDWLPQLFEGIERSPWWLEHAPWWAAALWFAAVGGCVGSFLNVVALRSPKGEDIVAQPSCCPVCGHRIRPWHNLPILGYLLLRGRCRDCHTPIPIRYFLWELAFAVLFAVVGMWSVGRFFR
;
A
#
# COMPACT_ATOMS: atom_id res chain seq x y z
N MET A 1 -11.30 43.30 27.76
CA MET A 1 -11.20 41.81 27.71
C MET A 1 -11.50 41.33 26.28
N SER A 2 -10.95 42.01 25.27
CA SER A 2 -11.23 41.84 23.83
C SER A 2 -9.94 41.85 22.99
N ASP A 3 -8.81 42.20 23.58
CA ASP A 3 -7.59 42.58 22.84
C ASP A 3 -6.59 41.43 22.69
N TRP A 4 -6.88 40.28 23.31
CA TRP A 4 -6.05 39.07 23.27
C TRP A 4 -6.49 38.06 22.21
N LEU A 5 -7.71 38.19 21.69
CA LEU A 5 -8.26 37.27 20.68
C LEU A 5 -7.45 37.25 19.37
N PRO A 6 -7.00 38.38 18.79
CA PRO A 6 -6.31 38.35 17.50
C PRO A 6 -4.97 37.59 17.55
N GLN A 7 -4.24 37.71 18.66
CA GLN A 7 -2.92 37.10 18.86
C GLN A 7 -2.99 35.59 19.02
N LEU A 8 -4.12 35.06 19.51
CA LEU A 8 -4.32 33.62 19.65
C LEU A 8 -4.62 32.95 18.30
N PHE A 9 -5.23 33.67 17.35
CA PHE A 9 -5.56 33.17 16.01
C PHE A 9 -4.40 33.30 15.00
N GLU A 10 -3.51 34.30 15.14
CA GLU A 10 -2.31 34.44 14.30
C GLU A 10 -1.35 33.23 14.38
N GLY A 11 -1.33 32.51 15.51
CA GLY A 11 -0.55 31.29 15.66
C GLY A 11 -1.18 30.05 15.00
N ILE A 12 -2.49 30.08 14.77
CA ILE A 12 -3.28 28.95 14.21
C ILE A 12 -3.35 29.03 12.68
N GLU A 13 -3.27 30.24 12.11
CA GLU A 13 -3.32 30.50 10.66
C GLU A 13 -2.01 30.27 9.91
N ARG A 14 -0.92 29.97 10.61
CA ARG A 14 0.28 29.45 9.94
C ARG A 14 -0.04 28.06 9.43
N SER A 15 -0.25 27.94 8.12
CA SER A 15 -0.14 26.67 7.39
C SER A 15 0.99 25.88 8.06
N PRO A 16 0.72 24.69 8.61
CA PRO A 16 1.78 23.98 9.29
C PRO A 16 2.96 23.84 8.33
N TRP A 17 4.13 24.36 8.70
CA TRP A 17 5.34 24.36 7.88
C TRP A 17 5.70 22.97 7.34
N TRP A 18 5.24 21.91 8.02
CA TRP A 18 5.34 20.53 7.56
C TRP A 18 4.43 20.19 6.37
N LEU A 19 3.50 21.03 5.93
CA LEU A 19 2.68 20.86 4.73
C LEU A 19 3.34 21.48 3.50
N GLU A 20 4.08 22.58 3.67
CA GLU A 20 4.88 23.21 2.61
C GLU A 20 6.19 22.43 2.35
N HIS A 21 6.69 21.74 3.38
CA HIS A 21 7.85 20.86 3.29
C HIS A 21 7.49 19.38 3.40
N ALA A 22 6.19 19.02 3.55
CA ALA A 22 5.77 17.63 3.49
C ALA A 22 6.24 17.10 2.15
N PRO A 23 7.12 16.10 2.14
CA PRO A 23 7.55 15.57 0.88
C PRO A 23 6.33 14.95 0.20
N TRP A 24 5.86 15.56 -0.89
CA TRP A 24 4.77 15.03 -1.70
C TRP A 24 5.06 13.58 -2.14
N TRP A 25 6.34 13.22 -2.25
CA TRP A 25 6.79 11.85 -2.47
C TRP A 25 6.48 10.93 -1.28
N ALA A 26 6.53 11.40 -0.04
CA ALA A 26 6.17 10.60 1.13
C ALA A 26 4.66 10.35 1.19
N ALA A 27 3.85 11.35 0.86
CA ALA A 27 2.41 11.16 0.70
C ALA A 27 2.10 10.14 -0.41
N ALA A 28 2.74 10.30 -1.58
CA ALA A 28 2.58 9.36 -2.69
C ALA A 28 3.01 7.93 -2.31
N LEU A 29 4.14 7.77 -1.62
CA LEU A 29 4.62 6.47 -1.12
C LEU A 29 3.66 5.87 -0.10
N TRP A 30 3.11 6.68 0.81
CA TRP A 30 2.13 6.22 1.79
C TRP A 30 0.86 5.70 1.11
N PHE A 31 0.29 6.48 0.18
CA PHE A 31 -0.89 6.04 -0.58
C PHE A 31 -0.59 4.79 -1.42
N ALA A 32 0.58 4.74 -2.06
CA ALA A 32 1.00 3.56 -2.83
C ALA A 32 1.14 2.32 -1.94
N ALA A 33 1.71 2.45 -0.74
CA ALA A 33 1.86 1.35 0.21
C ALA A 33 0.49 0.83 0.67
N VAL A 34 -0.43 1.73 1.03
CA VAL A 34 -1.81 1.35 1.41
C VAL A 34 -2.51 0.66 0.23
N GLY A 35 -2.44 1.23 -0.97
CA GLY A 35 -3.01 0.63 -2.18
C GLY A 35 -2.43 -0.74 -2.48
N GLY A 36 -1.12 -0.92 -2.40
CA GLY A 36 -0.46 -2.21 -2.58
C GLY A 36 -0.93 -3.26 -1.57
N CYS A 37 -1.06 -2.89 -0.29
CA CYS A 37 -1.60 -3.78 0.74
C CYS A 37 -3.05 -4.19 0.46
N VAL A 38 -3.90 -3.23 0.06
CA VAL A 38 -5.29 -3.50 -0.33
C VAL A 38 -5.34 -4.42 -1.56
N GLY A 39 -4.55 -4.15 -2.60
CA GLY A 39 -4.47 -4.98 -3.80
C GLY A 39 -4.00 -6.41 -3.50
N SER A 40 -2.99 -6.56 -2.64
CA SER A 40 -2.49 -7.87 -2.22
C SER A 40 -3.56 -8.67 -1.47
N PHE A 41 -4.28 -8.04 -0.53
CA PHE A 41 -5.38 -8.67 0.19
C PHE A 41 -6.55 -9.04 -0.74
N LEU A 42 -6.98 -8.12 -1.60
CA LEU A 42 -8.08 -8.37 -2.55
C LEU A 42 -7.75 -9.49 -3.52
N ASN A 43 -6.48 -9.65 -3.89
CA ASN A 43 -6.06 -10.77 -4.70
C ASN A 43 -6.21 -12.11 -3.95
N VAL A 44 -5.96 -12.17 -2.64
CA VAL A 44 -6.26 -13.35 -1.82
C VAL A 44 -7.77 -13.62 -1.77
N VAL A 45 -8.58 -12.58 -1.52
CA VAL A 45 -10.05 -12.68 -1.48
C VAL A 45 -10.59 -13.22 -2.81
N ALA A 46 -10.16 -12.66 -3.94
CA ALA A 46 -10.60 -13.05 -5.27
C ALA A 46 -10.26 -14.52 -5.59
N LEU A 47 -9.14 -15.02 -5.08
CA LEU A 47 -8.69 -16.40 -5.32
C LEU A 47 -9.35 -17.43 -4.39
N ARG A 48 -9.65 -17.04 -3.15
CA ARG A 48 -10.16 -17.96 -2.10
C ARG A 48 -11.68 -17.94 -1.96
N SER A 49 -12.32 -16.78 -2.12
CA SER A 49 -13.77 -16.63 -1.92
C SER A 49 -14.62 -17.55 -2.81
N PRO A 50 -14.35 -17.71 -4.13
CA PRO A 50 -15.14 -18.62 -4.97
C PRO A 50 -14.98 -20.10 -4.59
N LYS A 51 -13.95 -20.44 -3.82
CA LYS A 51 -13.64 -21.82 -3.40
C LYS A 51 -14.12 -22.13 -1.98
N GLY A 52 -14.65 -21.15 -1.26
CA GLY A 52 -14.99 -21.29 0.17
C GLY A 52 -13.76 -21.50 1.05
N GLU A 53 -12.56 -21.15 0.57
CA GLU A 53 -11.32 -21.28 1.33
C GLU A 53 -11.20 -20.15 2.37
N ASP A 54 -10.56 -20.48 3.50
CA ASP A 54 -10.38 -19.53 4.59
C ASP A 54 -9.42 -18.38 4.20
N ILE A 55 -9.89 -17.14 4.29
CA ILE A 55 -9.15 -15.97 3.79
C ILE A 55 -8.06 -15.56 4.79
N VAL A 56 -8.35 -15.66 6.09
CA VAL A 56 -7.49 -15.15 7.17
C VAL A 56 -6.65 -16.27 7.78
N ALA A 57 -7.25 -17.43 8.04
CA ALA A 57 -6.58 -18.50 8.77
C ALA A 57 -5.51 -19.25 7.96
N GLN A 58 -5.65 -19.30 6.62
CA GLN A 58 -4.70 -20.01 5.77
C GLN A 58 -3.45 -19.17 5.43
N PRO A 59 -2.25 -19.60 5.84
CA PRO A 59 -1.01 -18.90 5.49
C PRO A 59 -0.73 -18.97 3.99
N SER A 60 -0.05 -17.96 3.46
CA SER A 60 0.47 -18.00 2.09
C SER A 60 1.55 -19.09 1.99
N CYS A 61 1.34 -20.08 1.13
CA CYS A 61 2.26 -21.18 0.87
C CYS A 61 2.52 -21.33 -0.63
N CYS A 62 3.69 -21.84 -0.99
CA CYS A 62 3.97 -22.20 -2.37
C CYS A 62 3.10 -23.40 -2.79
N PRO A 63 2.38 -23.34 -3.92
CA PRO A 63 1.50 -24.44 -4.36
C PRO A 63 2.28 -25.68 -4.85
N VAL A 64 3.58 -25.56 -5.14
CA VAL A 64 4.40 -26.66 -5.66
C VAL A 64 5.16 -27.37 -4.55
N CYS A 65 5.87 -26.64 -3.69
CA CYS A 65 6.69 -27.24 -2.64
C CYS A 65 6.06 -27.21 -1.24
N GLY A 66 4.91 -26.55 -1.07
CA GLY A 66 4.21 -26.45 0.22
C GLY A 66 4.90 -25.57 1.27
N HIS A 67 6.10 -25.03 0.98
CA HIS A 67 6.80 -24.17 1.92
C HIS A 67 6.01 -22.89 2.19
N ARG A 68 5.97 -22.51 3.47
CA ARG A 68 5.33 -21.28 3.93
C ARG A 68 6.11 -20.07 3.43
N ILE A 69 5.41 -19.12 2.82
CA ILE A 69 6.00 -17.87 2.35
C ILE A 69 6.34 -17.02 3.59
N ARG A 70 7.60 -16.59 3.67
CA ARG A 70 8.08 -15.73 4.75
C ARG A 70 7.38 -14.37 4.67
N PRO A 71 7.07 -13.69 5.80
CA PRO A 71 6.31 -12.43 5.79
C PRO A 71 6.91 -11.36 4.87
N TRP A 72 8.24 -11.21 4.83
CA TRP A 72 8.94 -10.25 3.97
C TRP A 72 8.90 -10.59 2.47
N HIS A 73 8.65 -11.84 2.09
CA HIS A 73 8.37 -12.21 0.71
C HIS A 73 6.91 -11.92 0.30
N ASN A 74 6.05 -11.60 1.27
CA ASN A 74 4.65 -11.24 1.06
C ASN A 74 4.42 -9.72 1.14
N LEU A 75 5.50 -8.91 1.22
CA LEU A 75 5.38 -7.46 1.08
C LEU A 75 4.95 -7.13 -0.36
N PRO A 76 3.89 -6.33 -0.56
CA PRO A 76 3.41 -6.00 -1.90
C PRO A 76 4.52 -5.42 -2.77
N ILE A 77 4.61 -5.86 -4.03
CA ILE A 77 5.60 -5.47 -5.05
C ILE A 77 7.03 -5.92 -4.70
N LEU A 78 7.53 -5.57 -3.51
CA LEU A 78 8.87 -5.86 -3.04
C LEU A 78 9.14 -7.36 -2.94
N GLY A 79 8.21 -8.14 -2.43
CA GLY A 79 8.34 -9.58 -2.29
C GLY A 79 8.60 -10.26 -3.63
N TYR A 80 7.83 -9.89 -4.67
CA TYR A 80 8.00 -10.41 -6.03
C TYR A 80 9.34 -10.00 -6.64
N LEU A 81 9.76 -8.73 -6.45
CA LEU A 81 11.03 -8.21 -6.98
C LEU A 81 12.25 -8.88 -6.31
N LEU A 82 12.23 -9.02 -4.99
CA LEU A 82 13.30 -9.68 -4.22
C LEU A 82 13.44 -11.16 -4.62
N LEU A 83 12.32 -11.82 -4.89
CA LEU A 83 12.26 -13.19 -5.36
C LEU A 83 12.50 -13.34 -6.87
N ARG A 84 12.62 -12.22 -7.61
CA ARG A 84 12.72 -12.19 -9.08
C ARG A 84 11.62 -13.02 -9.76
N GLY A 85 10.42 -12.98 -9.21
CA GLY A 85 9.26 -13.73 -9.70
C GLY A 85 9.37 -15.26 -9.57
N ARG A 86 10.19 -15.79 -8.65
CA ARG A 86 10.34 -17.24 -8.44
C ARG A 86 10.32 -17.60 -6.96
N CYS A 87 9.76 -18.76 -6.62
CA CYS A 87 9.83 -19.27 -5.25
C CYS A 87 11.30 -19.41 -4.81
N ARG A 88 11.61 -19.02 -3.57
CA ARG A 88 12.97 -19.11 -3.02
C ARG A 88 13.47 -20.54 -2.90
N ASP A 89 12.58 -21.47 -2.58
CA ASP A 89 12.97 -22.83 -2.19
C ASP A 89 12.92 -23.81 -3.38
N CYS A 90 11.91 -23.71 -4.25
CA CYS A 90 11.75 -24.61 -5.40
C CYS A 90 11.91 -23.93 -6.78
N HIS A 91 12.16 -22.62 -6.83
CA HIS A 91 12.32 -21.83 -8.06
C HIS A 91 11.14 -21.84 -9.04
N THR A 92 9.99 -22.41 -8.66
CA THR A 92 8.75 -22.33 -9.46
C THR A 92 8.38 -20.86 -9.72
N PRO A 93 7.99 -20.50 -10.95
CA PRO A 93 7.60 -19.13 -11.27
C PRO A 93 6.36 -18.71 -10.49
N ILE A 94 6.43 -17.53 -9.88
CA ILE A 94 5.30 -16.85 -9.28
C ILE A 94 4.58 -16.12 -10.43
N PRO A 95 3.27 -16.32 -10.62
CA PRO A 95 2.57 -15.71 -11.74
C PRO A 95 2.63 -14.17 -11.70
N ILE A 96 2.95 -13.54 -12.83
CA ILE A 96 3.09 -12.07 -12.91
C ILE A 96 1.81 -11.31 -12.57
N ARG A 97 0.64 -11.94 -12.71
CA ARG A 97 -0.65 -11.36 -12.34
C ARG A 97 -0.68 -10.87 -10.89
N TYR A 98 -0.01 -11.57 -9.95
CA TYR A 98 0.01 -11.18 -8.54
C TYR A 98 0.70 -9.82 -8.37
N PHE A 99 1.86 -9.66 -9.03
CA PHE A 99 2.59 -8.39 -9.07
C PHE A 99 1.78 -7.28 -9.74
N LEU A 100 1.12 -7.57 -10.87
CA LEU A 100 0.32 -6.58 -11.60
C LEU A 100 -0.87 -6.08 -10.78
N TRP A 101 -1.53 -6.95 -10.01
CA TRP A 101 -2.61 -6.54 -9.11
C TRP A 101 -2.13 -5.59 -8.02
N GLU A 102 -1.03 -5.92 -7.34
CA GLU A 102 -0.45 -5.07 -6.31
C GLU A 102 0.00 -3.71 -6.87
N LEU A 103 0.64 -3.72 -8.04
CA LEU A 103 1.07 -2.50 -8.72
C LEU A 103 -0.11 -1.64 -9.17
N ALA A 104 -1.17 -2.24 -9.72
CA ALA A 104 -2.35 -1.50 -10.18
C ALA A 104 -3.03 -0.76 -9.04
N PHE A 105 -3.21 -1.42 -7.88
CA PHE A 105 -3.84 -0.78 -6.72
C PHE A 105 -2.91 0.25 -6.05
N ALA A 106 -1.59 -0.01 -5.99
CA ALA A 106 -0.63 0.98 -5.50
C ALA A 106 -0.67 2.27 -6.34
N VAL A 107 -0.66 2.14 -7.67
CA VAL A 107 -0.75 3.29 -8.59
C VAL A 107 -2.10 4.00 -8.45
N LEU A 108 -3.21 3.24 -8.41
CA LEU A 108 -4.55 3.81 -8.29
C LEU A 108 -4.70 4.66 -7.02
N PHE A 109 -4.29 4.12 -5.87
CA PHE A 109 -4.37 4.84 -4.60
C PHE A 109 -3.44 6.06 -4.59
N ALA A 110 -2.22 5.93 -5.11
CA ALA A 110 -1.31 7.07 -5.21
C ALA A 110 -1.90 8.19 -6.06
N VAL A 111 -2.45 7.87 -7.24
CA VAL A 111 -3.06 8.86 -8.14
C VAL A 111 -4.28 9.52 -7.50
N VAL A 112 -5.22 8.74 -6.97
CA VAL A 112 -6.45 9.28 -6.36
C VAL A 112 -6.14 10.06 -5.08
N GLY A 113 -5.26 9.52 -4.23
CA GLY A 113 -4.84 10.16 -2.98
C GLY A 113 -4.14 11.49 -3.25
N MET A 114 -3.17 11.52 -4.17
CA MET A 114 -2.48 12.75 -4.55
C MET A 114 -3.40 13.77 -5.20
N TRP A 115 -4.36 13.33 -6.02
CA TRP A 115 -5.37 14.23 -6.60
C TRP A 115 -6.30 14.83 -5.54
N SER A 116 -6.68 14.04 -4.54
CA SER A 116 -7.55 14.48 -3.44
C SER A 116 -6.84 15.48 -2.55
N VAL A 117 -5.58 15.20 -2.21
CA VAL A 117 -4.71 16.10 -1.44
C VAL A 117 -4.46 17.39 -2.22
N GLY A 118 -4.14 17.31 -3.51
CA GLY A 118 -3.92 18.48 -4.37
C GLY A 118 -5.14 19.39 -4.56
N ARG A 119 -6.36 18.90 -4.28
CA ARG A 119 -7.58 19.71 -4.22
C ARG A 119 -7.77 20.45 -2.89
N PHE A 120 -7.21 19.95 -1.79
CA PHE A 120 -7.27 20.60 -0.48
C PHE A 120 -6.30 21.79 -0.36
N PHE A 121 -5.28 21.85 -1.22
CA PHE A 121 -4.24 22.90 -1.21
C PHE A 121 -4.42 23.94 -2.34
N ARG A 122 -5.53 23.91 -3.08
CA ARG A 122 -6.00 25.03 -3.92
C ARG A 122 -7.13 25.74 -3.21
#